data_AF-A0A109KQA5-F1
#
_entry.id   AF-A0A109KQA5-F1
#
_cell.length_a   1.000
_cell.length_b   1.000
_cell.length_c   1.000
_cell.angle_alpha   90.00
_cell.angle_beta   90.00
_cell.angle_gamma   90.00
#
_symmetry.space_group_name_H-M   'P 1'
#
loop_
_entity.id
_entity.type
_entity.pdbx_description
1 polymer ?
#
loop_
_entity_poly.entity_id
_entity_poly.type
_entity_poly.pdbx_seq_one_letter_code
_entity_poly.pdbx_strand_id
1 'polypeptide(L)'
;MKSEAGASLPGDAHAQALAAGIRRLELAIERESWGADSVADADQVYELPEYAELLEQAYASGFVQGDLSHEGFDFNAINTRPQGQLSALAYAEICRYVNALYRAERHNWGWGSLVLSAIQSGALGVIAARLETGR
;
A
#
# COMPACT_ATOMS: atom_id res chain seq x y z
N MET A 1 -32.54 -1.34 -0.05
CA MET A 1 -31.39 -2.15 -0.51
C MET A 1 -30.88 -1.53 -1.80
N LYS A 2 -29.87 -0.66 -1.73
CA LYS A 2 -29.15 -0.20 -2.93
C LYS A 2 -28.04 -1.22 -3.18
N SER A 3 -28.09 -1.91 -4.31
CA SER A 3 -26.93 -2.68 -4.79
C SER A 3 -25.81 -1.67 -5.02
N GLU A 4 -24.76 -1.74 -4.22
CA GLU A 4 -23.51 -1.06 -4.55
C GLU A 4 -23.01 -1.68 -5.84
N ALA A 5 -22.89 -0.85 -6.87
CA ALA A 5 -22.29 -1.23 -8.13
C ALA A 5 -20.92 -1.83 -7.82
N GLY A 6 -20.70 -3.10 -8.20
CA GLY A 6 -19.41 -3.74 -8.07
C GLY A 6 -18.38 -2.88 -8.77
N ALA A 7 -17.55 -2.19 -7.98
CA ALA A 7 -16.50 -1.36 -8.53
C ALA A 7 -15.59 -2.26 -9.36
N SER A 8 -15.43 -1.91 -10.64
CA SER A 8 -14.48 -2.63 -11.50
C SER A 8 -13.10 -2.54 -10.85
N LEU A 9 -12.41 -3.68 -10.78
CA LEU A 9 -11.03 -3.69 -10.29
C LEU A 9 -10.15 -2.80 -11.19
N PRO A 10 -9.10 -2.17 -10.65
CA PRO A 10 -8.16 -1.39 -11.44
C PRO A 10 -7.54 -2.23 -12.55
N GLY A 11 -7.49 -1.69 -13.76
CA GLY A 11 -6.89 -2.35 -14.93
C GLY A 11 -5.35 -2.32 -14.91
N ASP A 12 -4.75 -3.10 -15.82
CA ASP A 12 -3.30 -3.36 -15.85
C ASP A 12 -2.43 -2.10 -15.89
N ALA A 13 -2.83 -1.07 -16.64
CA ALA A 13 -2.08 0.19 -16.71
C ALA A 13 -2.02 0.91 -15.35
N HIS A 14 -3.11 0.87 -14.59
CA HIS A 14 -3.15 1.44 -13.25
C HIS A 14 -2.33 0.60 -12.26
N ALA A 15 -2.38 -0.73 -12.39
CA ALA A 15 -1.60 -1.64 -11.56
C ALA A 15 -0.09 -1.44 -11.76
N GLN A 16 0.36 -1.40 -13.01
CA GLN A 16 1.77 -1.15 -13.36
C GLN A 16 2.23 0.23 -12.87
N ALA A 17 1.39 1.24 -13.03
CA ALA A 17 1.74 2.58 -12.60
C ALA A 17 1.86 2.62 -11.06
N LEU A 18 0.94 1.99 -10.32
CA LEU A 18 1.00 1.92 -8.85
C LEU A 18 2.25 1.16 -8.39
N ALA A 19 2.58 0.04 -9.04
CA ALA A 19 3.81 -0.70 -8.77
C ALA A 19 5.05 0.17 -8.97
N ALA A 20 5.12 0.91 -10.08
CA ALA A 20 6.23 1.84 -10.33
C ALA A 20 6.33 2.94 -9.26
N GLY A 21 5.19 3.46 -8.78
CA GLY A 21 5.15 4.39 -7.65
C GLY A 21 5.71 3.78 -6.37
N ILE A 22 5.33 2.54 -6.03
CA ILE A 22 5.88 1.81 -4.89
C ILE A 22 7.40 1.68 -5.02
N ARG A 23 7.92 1.26 -6.18
CA ARG A 23 9.37 1.13 -6.40
C ARG A 23 10.11 2.44 -6.21
N ARG A 24 9.54 3.57 -6.67
CA ARG A 24 10.15 4.89 -6.47
C ARG A 24 10.20 5.27 -4.99
N LEU A 25 9.14 4.98 -4.24
CA LEU A 25 9.12 5.22 -2.79
C LEU A 25 10.11 4.31 -2.04
N GLU A 26 10.20 3.03 -2.40
CA GLU A 26 11.20 2.09 -1.85
C GLU A 26 12.62 2.65 -2.01
N LEU A 27 12.97 3.06 -3.24
CA LEU A 27 14.27 3.67 -3.53
C LEU A 27 14.48 4.98 -2.75
N ALA A 28 13.46 5.82 -2.63
CA ALA A 28 13.55 7.07 -1.88
C ALA A 28 13.88 6.82 -0.41
N ILE A 29 13.17 5.88 0.23
CA ILE A 29 13.40 5.48 1.62
C ILE A 29 14.80 4.86 1.81
N GLU A 30 15.25 4.03 0.87
CA GLU A 30 16.61 3.46 0.90
C GLU A 30 17.71 4.54 0.86
N ARG A 31 17.53 5.62 0.09
CA ARG A 31 18.50 6.73 0.01
C ARG A 31 18.67 7.42 1.36
N GLU A 32 17.58 7.61 2.10
CA GLU A 32 17.60 8.33 3.37
C GLU A 32 18.27 7.54 4.51
N SER A 33 18.55 6.25 4.29
CA SER A 33 19.16 5.34 5.28
C SER A 33 18.40 5.29 6.61
N TRP A 34 17.07 5.46 6.56
CA TRP A 34 16.20 5.40 7.72
C TRP A 34 16.26 4.03 8.40
N GLY A 35 16.12 4.05 9.73
CA GLY A 35 16.18 2.84 10.54
C GLY A 35 14.94 1.97 10.32
N ALA A 36 14.80 0.88 11.08
CA ALA A 36 13.60 0.04 11.05
C ALA A 36 12.45 0.59 11.94
N ASP A 37 12.54 1.84 12.41
CA ASP A 37 11.57 2.43 13.33
C ASP A 37 10.58 3.32 12.57
N SER A 38 9.49 2.71 12.12
CA SER A 38 8.45 3.41 11.36
C SER A 38 7.71 4.50 12.15
N VAL A 39 7.90 4.59 13.47
CA VAL A 39 7.28 5.63 14.30
C VAL A 39 8.18 6.85 14.35
N ALA A 40 9.48 6.65 14.58
CA ALA A 40 10.45 7.74 14.63
C ALA A 40 10.62 8.45 13.27
N ASP A 41 10.48 7.71 12.17
CA ASP A 41 10.75 8.21 10.82
C ASP A 41 9.48 8.62 10.06
N ALA A 42 8.29 8.49 10.66
CA ALA A 42 7.01 8.75 9.99
C ALA A 42 6.87 10.18 9.47
N ASP A 43 7.24 11.17 10.29
CA ASP A 43 7.17 12.58 9.89
C ASP A 43 8.06 12.88 8.68
N GLN A 44 9.19 12.18 8.55
CA GLN A 44 10.11 12.37 7.44
C GLN A 44 9.58 11.73 6.15
N VAL A 45 8.93 10.57 6.24
CA VAL A 45 8.26 9.92 5.09
C VAL A 45 7.19 10.81 4.49
N TYR A 46 6.39 11.46 5.33
CA TYR A 46 5.29 12.31 4.87
C TYR A 46 5.76 13.51 4.05
N GLU A 47 7.01 13.93 4.21
CA GLU A 47 7.63 15.02 3.45
C GLU A 47 8.26 14.54 2.12
N LEU A 48 8.34 13.23 1.86
CA LEU A 48 8.86 12.73 0.59
C LEU A 48 7.88 13.01 -0.56
N PRO A 49 8.34 13.63 -1.66
CA PRO A 49 7.52 13.79 -2.87
C PRO A 49 7.00 12.45 -3.39
N GLU A 50 7.82 11.40 -3.35
CA GLU A 50 7.45 10.06 -3.81
C GLU A 50 6.29 9.46 -2.98
N TYR A 51 6.18 9.81 -1.70
CA TYR A 51 5.06 9.38 -0.86
C TYR A 51 3.76 10.08 -1.28
N ALA A 52 3.80 11.40 -1.47
CA ALA A 52 2.65 12.18 -1.91
C ALA A 52 2.16 11.76 -3.31
N GLU A 53 3.08 11.57 -4.26
CA GLU A 53 2.77 11.09 -5.61
C GLU A 53 2.09 9.71 -5.58
N LEU A 54 2.64 8.77 -4.80
CA LEU A 54 2.09 7.43 -4.70
C LEU A 54 0.68 7.44 -4.09
N LEU A 55 0.47 8.24 -3.04
CA LEU A 55 -0.83 8.43 -2.41
C LEU A 55 -1.86 8.98 -3.41
N GLU A 56 -1.54 10.08 -4.10
CA GLU A 56 -2.41 10.70 -5.09
C GLU A 56 -2.78 9.69 -6.19
N GLN A 57 -1.79 8.96 -6.68
CA GLN A 57 -1.98 7.95 -7.70
C GLN A 57 -2.91 6.81 -7.25
N ALA A 58 -2.75 6.31 -6.02
CA ALA A 58 -3.58 5.24 -5.48
C ALA A 58 -5.07 5.64 -5.37
N TYR A 59 -5.34 6.90 -5.04
CA TYR A 59 -6.70 7.47 -5.04
C TYR A 59 -7.24 7.70 -6.46
N ALA A 60 -6.44 8.28 -7.35
CA ALA A 60 -6.87 8.60 -8.72
C ALA A 60 -7.16 7.36 -9.57
N SER A 61 -6.45 6.25 -9.32
CA SER A 61 -6.54 5.00 -10.07
C SER A 61 -7.67 4.06 -9.63
N GLY A 62 -8.36 4.39 -8.53
CA GLY A 62 -9.43 3.56 -7.96
C GLY A 62 -8.94 2.39 -7.11
N PHE A 63 -7.65 2.30 -6.79
CA PHE A 63 -7.16 1.33 -5.81
C PHE A 63 -7.65 1.66 -4.40
N VAL A 64 -7.76 2.95 -4.06
CA VAL A 64 -8.30 3.41 -2.78
C VAL A 64 -9.70 3.99 -3.00
N GLN A 65 -10.73 3.23 -2.66
CA GLN A 65 -12.13 3.57 -2.89
C GLN A 65 -13.06 2.90 -1.87
N GLY A 66 -14.28 3.42 -1.74
CA GLY A 66 -15.31 2.84 -0.87
C GLY A 66 -14.91 2.81 0.62
N ASP A 67 -15.66 2.06 1.42
CA ASP A 67 -15.42 1.94 2.86
C ASP A 67 -14.39 0.84 3.20
N LEU A 68 -13.79 0.97 4.38
CA LEU A 68 -12.95 -0.09 4.96
C LEU A 68 -13.82 -1.32 5.26
N SER A 69 -13.42 -2.48 4.74
CA SER A 69 -14.09 -3.74 5.07
C SER A 69 -14.00 -4.04 6.57
N HIS A 70 -15.08 -4.54 7.15
CA HIS A 70 -15.12 -5.01 8.53
C HIS A 70 -14.17 -6.17 8.83
N GLU A 71 -13.79 -6.95 7.81
CA GLU A 71 -12.87 -8.08 7.97
C GLU A 71 -11.40 -7.65 8.15
N GLY A 72 -11.06 -6.41 7.77
CA GLY A 72 -9.73 -5.82 7.97
C GLY A 72 -8.57 -6.61 7.37
N PHE A 73 -7.36 -6.21 7.75
CA PHE A 73 -6.11 -6.96 7.57
C PHE A 73 -5.29 -6.85 8.84
N ASP A 74 -4.63 -7.94 9.23
CA ASP A 74 -3.60 -7.91 10.27
C ASP A 74 -2.27 -7.47 9.65
N PHE A 75 -2.05 -6.16 9.60
CA PHE A 75 -0.82 -5.58 9.03
C PHE A 75 0.43 -6.03 9.77
N ASN A 76 0.36 -6.29 11.08
CA ASN A 76 1.52 -6.75 11.85
C ASN A 76 1.90 -8.18 11.46
N ALA A 77 0.92 -9.08 11.37
CA ALA A 77 1.16 -10.45 10.92
C ALA A 77 1.69 -10.49 9.48
N ILE A 78 1.16 -9.63 8.59
CA ILE A 78 1.64 -9.49 7.21
C ILE A 78 3.08 -9.00 7.17
N ASN A 79 3.39 -7.89 7.83
CA ASN A 79 4.73 -7.29 7.83
C ASN A 79 5.79 -8.22 8.46
N THR A 80 5.38 -9.15 9.33
CA THR A 80 6.29 -10.18 9.87
C THR A 80 6.67 -11.26 8.84
N ARG A 81 5.77 -11.62 7.91
CA ARG A 81 6.02 -12.66 6.88
C ARG A 81 5.38 -12.30 5.54
N PRO A 82 5.81 -11.21 4.86
CA PRO A 82 5.02 -10.66 3.76
C PRO A 82 4.89 -11.62 2.58
N GLN A 83 5.99 -12.28 2.20
CA GLN A 83 5.98 -13.25 1.11
C GLN A 83 4.95 -14.36 1.35
N GLY A 84 4.90 -14.94 2.55
CA GLY A 84 3.99 -16.04 2.87
C GLY A 84 2.51 -15.62 2.94
N GLN A 85 2.25 -14.37 3.31
CA GLN A 85 0.90 -13.85 3.47
C GLN A 85 0.32 -13.28 2.17
N LEU A 86 1.15 -12.65 1.33
CA LEU A 86 0.69 -11.87 0.19
C LEU A 86 0.82 -12.59 -1.17
N SER A 87 1.77 -13.52 -1.33
CA SER A 87 2.05 -14.09 -2.66
C SER A 87 0.90 -14.91 -3.25
N ALA A 88 0.08 -15.52 -2.40
CA ALA A 88 -0.98 -16.44 -2.81
C ALA A 88 -2.38 -15.82 -2.83
N LEU A 89 -2.52 -14.55 -2.44
CA LEU A 89 -3.82 -13.87 -2.45
C LEU A 89 -4.38 -13.77 -3.88
N ALA A 90 -5.67 -13.52 -4.06
CA ALA A 90 -6.20 -13.16 -5.38
C ALA A 90 -5.91 -11.68 -5.69
N TYR A 91 -5.89 -11.28 -6.96
CA TYR A 91 -5.71 -9.86 -7.34
C TYR A 91 -6.71 -8.93 -6.64
N ALA A 92 -7.97 -9.36 -6.49
CA ALA A 92 -8.98 -8.60 -5.75
C ALA A 92 -8.57 -8.33 -4.29
N GLU A 93 -7.92 -9.30 -3.64
CA GLU A 93 -7.42 -9.19 -2.27
C GLU A 93 -6.17 -8.29 -2.19
N ILE A 94 -5.36 -8.24 -3.24
CA ILE A 94 -4.25 -7.27 -3.38
C ILE A 94 -4.80 -5.84 -3.45
N CYS A 95 -5.81 -5.61 -4.29
CA CYS A 95 -6.48 -4.32 -4.36
C CYS A 95 -7.12 -3.96 -3.02
N ARG A 96 -7.75 -4.93 -2.34
CA ARG A 96 -8.35 -4.75 -1.01
C ARG A 96 -7.29 -4.38 0.04
N TYR A 97 -6.11 -5.01 0.01
CA TYR A 97 -4.99 -4.71 0.88
C TYR A 97 -4.51 -3.27 0.69
N VAL A 98 -4.29 -2.84 -0.56
CA VAL A 98 -3.86 -1.46 -0.88
C VAL A 98 -4.91 -0.45 -0.39
N ASN A 99 -6.19 -0.70 -0.65
CA ASN A 99 -7.28 0.14 -0.16
C ASN A 99 -7.25 0.27 1.37
N ALA A 100 -7.16 -0.86 2.08
CA ALA A 100 -7.16 -0.90 3.53
C ALA A 100 -5.92 -0.20 4.11
N LEU A 101 -4.75 -0.41 3.52
CA LEU A 101 -3.49 0.20 3.95
C LEU A 101 -3.57 1.73 3.90
N TYR A 102 -3.95 2.31 2.76
CA TYR A 102 -4.01 3.76 2.61
C TYR A 102 -5.16 4.41 3.40
N ARG A 103 -6.28 3.71 3.55
CA ARG A 103 -7.36 4.18 4.44
C ARG A 103 -6.91 4.20 5.90
N ALA A 104 -6.22 3.16 6.35
CA ALA A 104 -5.69 3.08 7.71
C ALA A 104 -4.56 4.10 7.94
N GLU A 105 -3.69 4.31 6.95
CA GLU A 105 -2.61 5.30 6.97
C GLU A 105 -3.13 6.70 7.32
N ARG A 106 -4.23 7.12 6.68
CA ARG A 106 -4.87 8.40 6.95
C ARG A 106 -5.30 8.55 8.42
N HIS A 107 -5.66 7.47 9.08
CA HIS A 107 -6.06 7.47 10.49
C HIS A 107 -4.88 7.33 11.45
N ASN A 108 -3.68 7.00 10.95
CA ASN A 108 -2.48 6.76 11.75
C ASN A 108 -1.55 7.96 11.85
N TRP A 109 -1.93 9.11 11.26
CA TRP A 109 -1.11 10.32 11.25
C TRP A 109 -0.71 10.76 12.67
N GLY A 110 0.59 10.98 12.90
CA GLY A 110 1.17 11.31 14.20
C GLY A 110 1.46 10.12 15.13
N TRP A 111 1.14 8.89 14.73
CA TRP A 111 1.39 7.66 15.50
C TRP A 111 2.28 6.64 14.76
N GLY A 112 2.81 7.02 13.60
CA GLY A 112 3.63 6.19 12.73
C GLY A 112 3.06 6.10 11.32
N SER A 113 3.79 5.47 10.40
CA SER A 113 3.29 5.19 9.05
C SER A 113 3.20 3.69 8.78
N LEU A 114 1.98 3.22 8.47
CA LEU A 114 1.73 1.84 8.03
C LEU A 114 2.30 1.61 6.63
N VAL A 115 2.26 2.62 5.76
CA VAL A 115 2.92 2.58 4.45
C VAL A 115 4.43 2.42 4.62
N LEU A 116 5.07 3.22 5.50
CA LEU A 116 6.49 3.05 5.80
C LEU A 116 6.79 1.65 6.34
N SER A 117 6.00 1.18 7.31
CA SER A 117 6.16 -0.17 7.87
C SER A 117 6.01 -1.27 6.80
N ALA A 118 5.10 -1.10 5.85
CA ALA A 118 4.91 -2.02 4.74
C ALA A 118 6.04 -1.95 3.70
N ILE A 119 6.67 -0.79 3.49
CA ILE A 119 7.90 -0.67 2.69
C ILE A 119 9.07 -1.36 3.39
N GLN A 120 9.34 -1.00 4.65
CA GLN A 120 10.49 -1.52 5.41
C GLN A 120 10.45 -3.03 5.61
N SER A 121 9.25 -3.61 5.78
CA SER A 121 9.08 -5.06 5.84
C SER A 121 9.18 -5.76 4.47
N GLY A 122 9.10 -5.02 3.37
CA GLY A 122 9.03 -5.54 2.01
C GLY A 122 7.63 -5.99 1.57
N ALA A 123 6.59 -5.75 2.39
CA ALA A 123 5.22 -6.08 2.03
C ALA A 123 4.77 -5.36 0.76
N LEU A 124 5.00 -4.05 0.66
CA LEU A 124 4.68 -3.29 -0.55
C LEU A 124 5.52 -3.73 -1.76
N GLY A 125 6.75 -4.21 -1.55
CA GLY A 125 7.57 -4.79 -2.62
C GLY A 125 6.98 -6.09 -3.20
N VAL A 126 6.37 -6.93 -2.35
CA VAL A 126 5.61 -8.11 -2.80
C VAL A 126 4.37 -7.68 -3.57
N ILE A 127 3.64 -6.66 -3.09
CA ILE A 127 2.49 -6.10 -3.80
C ILE A 127 2.90 -5.57 -5.18
N ALA A 128 3.97 -4.78 -5.26
CA ALA A 128 4.46 -4.22 -6.53
C ALA A 128 4.80 -5.33 -7.54
N ALA A 129 5.54 -6.36 -7.12
CA ALA A 129 5.87 -7.49 -7.98
C ALA A 129 4.61 -8.21 -8.53
N ARG A 130 3.56 -8.29 -7.71
CA ARG A 130 2.28 -8.87 -8.12
C ARG A 130 1.54 -8.01 -9.14
N LEU A 131 1.42 -6.71 -8.85
CA LEU A 131 0.80 -5.73 -9.73
C LEU A 131 1.50 -5.66 -11.10
N GLU A 132 2.83 -5.75 -11.15
CA GLU A 132 3.63 -5.80 -12.38
C GLU A 132 3.24 -6.99 -13.28
N THR A 133 2.84 -8.12 -12.68
CA THR A 133 2.45 -9.34 -13.41
C THR A 133 0.95 -9.46 -13.70
N GLY A 134 0.14 -8.51 -13.22
CA GLY A 134 -1.33 -8.55 -13.33
C GLY A 134 -1.97 -9.71 -12.57
N ARG A 135 -1.33 -10.16 -11.47
CA ARG A 135 -1.76 -11.34 -10.69
C ARG A 135 -2.11 -11.02 -9.27
#